data_AF-A0A7C0ZWD7-F1
#
_entry.id   AF-A0A7C0ZWD7-F1
#
_cell.length_a   1.000
_cell.length_b   1.000
_cell.length_c   1.000
_cell.angle_alpha   90.00
_cell.angle_beta   90.00
_cell.angle_gamma   90.00
#
_symmetry.space_group_name_H-M   'P 1'
#
loop_
_entity.id
_entity.type
_entity.pdbx_description
1 polymer ?
#
loop_
_entity_poly.entity_id
_entity_poly.type
_entity_poly.pdbx_seq_one_letter_code
_entity_poly.pdbx_strand_id
1 'polypeptide(L)'
;GNIFTLEFILSFSGSVSAAILMLIFKKMGDKKISIKGVSIIGGITHNLVQFVVIYIMTLNKLLLFYLPLLLFFGGVSGFIIGLITQFLINRVKKFEDEEKLTPW
;
A
#
# COMPACT_ATOMS: atom_id res chain seq x y z
N GLY A 1 24.08 -1.66 9.17
CA GLY A 1 22.74 -1.17 9.53
C GLY A 1 22.14 -2.10 10.56
N ASN A 2 21.47 -1.57 11.59
CA ASN A 2 20.85 -2.38 12.64
C ASN A 2 19.37 -2.63 12.30
N ILE A 3 18.97 -3.90 12.27
CA ILE A 3 17.59 -4.34 12.00
C ILE A 3 16.62 -4.02 13.15
N PHE A 4 17.12 -3.67 14.33
CA PHE A 4 16.30 -3.29 15.49
C PHE A 4 16.04 -1.78 15.58
N THR A 5 16.25 -1.04 14.50
CA THR A 5 15.90 0.39 14.46
C THR A 5 14.40 0.59 14.37
N LEU A 6 13.91 1.66 15.01
CA LEU A 6 12.49 2.03 14.97
C LEU A 6 11.98 2.16 13.53
N GLU A 7 12.76 2.81 12.67
CA GLU A 7 12.46 3.02 11.25
C GLU A 7 12.26 1.71 10.49
N PHE A 8 13.09 0.70 10.78
CA PHE A 8 12.96 -0.62 10.18
C PHE A 8 11.67 -1.30 10.63
N ILE A 9 11.36 -1.29 11.93
CA ILE A 9 10.14 -1.89 12.48
C ILE A 9 8.89 -1.25 11.88
N LEU A 10 8.88 0.09 11.75
CA LEU A 10 7.77 0.83 11.14
C LEU A 10 7.60 0.49 9.66
N SER A 11 8.69 0.50 8.89
CA SER A 11 8.65 0.21 7.45
C SER A 11 8.25 -1.24 7.19
N PHE A 12 8.80 -2.17 7.96
CA PHE A 12 8.55 -3.60 7.82
C PHE A 12 7.11 -3.96 8.22
N SER A 13 6.67 -3.55 9.42
CA SER A 13 5.30 -3.83 9.89
C SER A 13 4.26 -3.22 8.96
N GLY A 14 4.42 -1.94 8.60
CA GLY A 14 3.51 -1.27 7.68
C GLY A 14 3.43 -1.97 6.33
N SER A 15 4.57 -2.34 5.74
CA SER A 15 4.61 -2.97 4.40
C SER A 15 4.03 -4.38 4.40
N VAL A 16 4.40 -5.19 5.39
CA VAL A 16 3.94 -6.59 5.50
C VAL A 16 2.44 -6.64 5.77
N SER A 17 1.96 -5.86 6.75
CA SER A 17 0.53 -5.82 7.06
C SER A 17 -0.30 -5.28 5.89
N ALA A 18 0.18 -4.24 5.20
CA ALA A 18 -0.47 -3.73 4.00
C ALA A 18 -0.51 -4.78 2.87
N ALA A 19 0.60 -5.50 2.63
CA ALA A 19 0.65 -6.55 1.62
C ALA A 19 -0.35 -7.68 1.92
N ILE A 20 -0.39 -8.15 3.17
CA ILE A 20 -1.34 -9.19 3.59
C ILE A 20 -2.78 -8.72 3.36
N LEU A 21 -3.13 -7.51 3.79
CA LEU A 21 -4.50 -7.00 3.61
C LEU A 21 -4.84 -6.77 2.14
N MET A 22 -3.93 -6.23 1.34
CA MET A 22 -4.13 -6.11 -0.11
C MET A 22 -4.38 -7.46 -0.78
N LEU A 23 -3.65 -8.51 -0.39
CA LEU A 23 -3.85 -9.87 -0.90
C LEU A 23 -5.21 -10.43 -0.50
N ILE A 24 -5.60 -10.28 0.78
CA ILE A 24 -6.89 -10.73 1.28
C ILE A 24 -8.02 -10.03 0.53
N PHE A 25 -8.00 -8.70 0.44
CA PHE A 25 -9.04 -7.94 -0.25
C PHE A 25 -9.11 -8.27 -1.73
N LYS A 26 -7.97 -8.39 -2.41
CA LYS A 26 -7.94 -8.79 -3.83
C LYS A 26 -8.53 -10.20 -4.04
N LYS A 27 -8.31 -11.12 -3.10
CA LYS A 27 -8.83 -12.49 -3.18
C LYS A 27 -10.32 -12.58 -2.81
N MET A 28 -10.77 -11.83 -1.81
CA MET A 28 -12.17 -11.79 -1.37
C MET A 28 -13.07 -11.00 -2.32
N GLY A 29 -12.53 -9.95 -2.94
CA GLY A 29 -13.27 -9.04 -3.78
C GLY A 29 -13.49 -9.51 -5.22
N ASP A 30 -12.90 -10.64 -5.61
CA ASP A 30 -12.90 -11.12 -7.00
C ASP A 30 -12.49 -10.02 -8.02
N LYS A 31 -12.85 -10.16 -9.30
CA LYS A 31 -12.68 -9.13 -10.34
C LYS A 31 -13.39 -7.79 -10.05
N LYS A 32 -14.10 -7.64 -8.92
CA LYS A 32 -14.87 -6.43 -8.59
C LYS A 32 -14.01 -5.33 -7.98
N ILE A 33 -12.88 -5.67 -7.35
CA ILE A 33 -11.98 -4.66 -6.79
C ILE A 33 -10.92 -4.27 -7.84
N SER A 34 -10.92 -3.00 -8.21
CA SER A 34 -9.93 -2.44 -9.13
C SER A 34 -8.54 -2.31 -8.48
N ILE A 35 -7.50 -2.25 -9.31
CA ILE A 35 -6.11 -1.98 -8.87
C ILE A 35 -6.04 -0.69 -8.02
N LYS A 36 -6.83 0.33 -8.37
CA LYS A 36 -6.93 1.58 -7.60
C LYS A 36 -7.48 1.34 -6.20
N GLY A 37 -8.54 0.55 -6.08
CA GLY A 37 -9.16 0.20 -4.80
C GLY A 37 -8.21 -0.59 -3.88
N VAL A 38 -7.52 -1.59 -4.43
CA VAL A 38 -6.51 -2.36 -3.67
C VAL A 38 -5.41 -1.42 -3.15
N SER A 39 -4.94 -0.50 -3.99
CA SER A 39 -3.88 0.45 -3.62
C SER A 39 -4.32 1.47 -2.56
N ILE A 40 -5.56 1.97 -2.61
CA ILE A 40 -6.13 2.82 -1.54
C ILE A 40 -6.14 2.08 -0.21
N ILE A 41 -6.64 0.83 -0.20
CA ILE A 41 -6.69 0.01 1.01
C ILE A 41 -5.28 -0.24 1.56
N GLY A 42 -4.33 -0.53 0.67
CA GLY A 42 -2.92 -0.68 1.02
C GLY A 42 -2.32 0.58 1.66
N GLY A 43 -2.53 1.75 1.05
CA GLY A 43 -2.00 3.03 1.55
C GLY A 43 -2.58 3.42 2.92
N ILE A 44 -3.89 3.26 3.10
CA ILE A 44 -4.56 3.50 4.39
C ILE A 44 -4.01 2.54 5.46
N THR A 45 -3.92 1.25 5.12
CA THR A 45 -3.45 0.21 6.06
C THR A 45 -2.00 0.44 6.47
N HIS A 46 -1.12 0.76 5.51
CA HIS A 46 0.30 1.00 5.76
C HIS A 46 0.50 2.13 6.79
N ASN A 47 -0.18 3.27 6.54
CA ASN A 47 -0.14 4.42 7.42
C ASN A 47 -0.74 4.09 8.80
N LEU A 48 -1.86 3.36 8.84
CA LEU A 48 -2.51 2.99 10.10
C LEU A 48 -1.61 2.08 10.96
N VAL A 49 -0.95 1.09 10.37
CA VAL A 49 -0.08 0.17 11.11
C VAL A 49 1.15 0.90 11.64
N GLN A 50 1.80 1.74 10.83
CA GLN A 50 2.90 2.59 11.29
C GLN A 50 2.48 3.50 12.44
N PHE A 51 1.32 4.13 12.30
CA PHE A 51 0.74 4.97 13.35
C PHE A 51 0.50 4.20 14.65
N VAL A 52 -0.08 3.00 14.57
CA VAL A 52 -0.36 2.17 15.76
C VAL A 52 0.94 1.77 16.45
N VAL A 53 1.98 1.39 15.70
CA VAL A 53 3.29 1.06 16.28
C VAL A 53 3.89 2.27 16.99
N ILE A 54 3.90 3.45 16.36
CA ILE A 54 4.39 4.70 17.00
C ILE A 54 3.56 5.03 18.24
N TYR A 55 2.24 4.94 18.13
CA TYR A 55 1.33 5.25 19.23
C TYR A 55 1.58 4.35 20.45
N ILE A 56 1.79 3.04 20.24
CA ILE A 56 2.12 2.11 21.32
C ILE A 56 3.48 2.44 21.95
N MET A 57 4.47 2.83 21.15
CA MET A 57 5.82 3.12 21.65
C MET A 57 5.91 4.47 22.37
N THR A 58 5.16 5.48 21.94
CA THR A 58 5.21 6.84 22.50
C THR A 58 4.12 7.10 23.53
N LEU A 59 3.00 6.35 23.50
CA LEU A 59 1.81 6.51 24.35
C LEU A 59 1.23 7.94 24.36
N ASN A 60 1.53 8.74 23.33
CA ASN A 60 1.13 10.13 23.25
C ASN A 60 -0.25 10.26 22.59
N LYS A 61 -1.25 10.68 23.37
CA LYS A 61 -2.63 10.86 22.93
C LYS A 61 -2.81 11.95 21.88
N LEU A 62 -1.88 12.91 21.77
CA LEU A 62 -1.93 13.96 20.75
C LEU A 62 -1.88 13.39 19.33
N LEU A 63 -1.26 12.22 19.13
CA LEU A 63 -1.19 11.52 17.84
C LEU A 63 -2.58 11.18 17.30
N LEU A 64 -3.58 10.90 18.15
CA LEU A 64 -4.92 10.53 17.69
C LEU A 64 -5.61 11.65 16.90
N PHE A 65 -5.28 12.92 17.17
CA PHE A 65 -5.78 14.05 16.38
C PHE A 65 -5.21 14.09 14.96
N TYR A 66 -4.04 13.48 14.72
CA TYR A 66 -3.44 13.37 13.38
C TYR A 66 -4.03 12.22 12.57
N LEU A 67 -4.69 11.26 13.22
CA LEU A 67 -5.17 10.04 12.58
C LEU A 67 -6.11 10.30 11.39
N PRO A 68 -7.12 11.20 11.46
CA PRO A 68 -7.99 11.48 10.32
C PRO A 68 -7.22 12.01 9.11
N LEU A 69 -6.27 12.91 9.37
CA LEU A 69 -5.43 13.51 8.34
C LEU A 69 -4.50 12.45 7.71
N LEU A 70 -3.91 11.59 8.53
CA LEU A 70 -3.01 10.52 8.11
C LEU A 70 -3.73 9.49 7.22
N LEU A 71 -4.95 9.10 7.59
CA LEU A 71 -5.76 8.18 6.81
C LEU A 71 -6.21 8.81 5.49
N PHE A 72 -6.56 10.10 5.50
CA PHE A 72 -6.89 10.84 4.28
C PHE A 72 -5.71 10.85 3.30
N PHE A 73 -4.52 11.26 3.75
CA PHE A 73 -3.34 11.24 2.90
C PHE A 73 -2.89 9.83 2.51
N GLY A 74 -3.10 8.82 3.36
CA GLY A 74 -2.87 7.41 3.01
C GLY A 74 -3.80 6.92 1.90
N GLY A 75 -5.05 7.37 1.89
CA GLY A 75 -5.98 7.10 0.81
C GLY A 75 -5.60 7.81 -0.49
N VAL A 76 -5.24 9.10 -0.41
CA VAL A 76 -4.81 9.90 -1.57
C VAL A 76 -3.55 9.32 -2.20
N SER A 77 -2.52 9.01 -1.38
CA SER A 77 -1.29 8.39 -1.87
C SER A 77 -1.58 7.02 -2.49
N GLY A 78 -2.40 6.19 -1.81
CA GLY A 78 -2.85 4.91 -2.32
C GLY A 78 -3.57 5.03 -3.67
N PHE A 79 -4.41 6.03 -3.87
CA PHE A 79 -5.08 6.27 -5.15
C PHE A 79 -4.09 6.64 -6.26
N ILE A 80 -3.15 7.54 -5.99
CA ILE A 80 -2.12 7.95 -6.96
C ILE A 80 -1.27 6.74 -7.36
N ILE A 81 -0.80 5.96 -6.39
CA ILE A 81 -0.04 4.72 -6.64
C ILE A 81 -0.86 3.74 -7.46
N GLY A 82 -2.16 3.63 -7.19
CA GLY A 82 -3.08 2.79 -7.95
C GLY A 82 -3.23 3.21 -9.42
N LEU A 83 -3.28 4.52 -9.69
CA LEU A 83 -3.28 5.06 -11.05
C LEU A 83 -1.98 4.71 -11.78
N ILE A 84 -0.84 4.99 -11.16
CA ILE A 84 0.49 4.70 -11.74
C ILE A 84 0.63 3.21 -12.02
N THR A 85 0.20 2.36 -11.09
CA THR A 85 0.25 0.91 -11.22
C THR A 85 -0.62 0.42 -12.39
N GLN A 86 -1.79 1.02 -12.60
CA GLN A 86 -2.64 0.69 -13.75
C GLN A 86 -1.96 1.06 -15.08
N PHE A 87 -1.34 2.24 -15.18
CA PHE A 87 -0.57 2.63 -16.36
C PHE A 87 0.60 1.67 -16.61
N LEU A 88 1.32 1.29 -15.56
CA LEU A 88 2.45 0.37 -15.65
C LEU A 88 2.01 -1.01 -16.14
N ILE A 89 0.95 -1.57 -15.57
CA ILE A 89 0.42 -2.89 -15.99
C ILE A 89 -0.01 -2.87 -17.45
N ASN A 90 -0.67 -1.82 -17.90
CA ASN A 90 -1.08 -1.70 -19.31
C ASN A 90 0.14 -1.61 -20.24
N ARG A 91 1.20 -0.90 -19.83
CA ARG A 91 2.43 -0.79 -20.60
C ARG A 91 3.19 -2.11 -20.69
N VAL A 92 3.29 -2.83 -19.58
CA VAL A 92 3.94 -4.15 -19.52
C VAL A 92 3.20 -5.16 -20.38
N LYS A 93 1.86 -5.21 -20.32
CA LYS A 93 1.06 -6.09 -21.19
C LYS A 93 1.28 -5.79 -22.67
N LYS A 94 1.30 -4.52 -23.05
CA LYS A 94 1.58 -4.12 -24.44
C LYS A 94 2.95 -4.63 -24.91
N PHE A 95 3.98 -4.52 -24.08
CA PHE A 95 5.30 -5.06 -24.40
C PHE A 95 5.28 -6.59 -24.54
N GLU A 96 4.59 -7.29 -23.64
CA GLU A 96 4.45 -8.75 -23.69
C GLU A 96 3.69 -9.22 -24.94
N ASP A 97 2.69 -8.45 -25.38
CA ASP A 97 1.93 -8.74 -26.60
C ASP A 97 2.77 -8.46 -27.86
N GLU A 98 3.58 -7.40 -27.88
CA GLU A 98 4.54 -7.10 -28.97
C GLU A 98 5.60 -8.20 -29.09
N GLU A 99 6.18 -8.64 -27.97
CA GLU A 99 7.17 -9.72 -27.93
C GLU A 99 6.61 -11.05 -28.45
N LYS A 100 5.35 -11.38 -28.12
CA LYS A 100 4.68 -12.59 -28.63
C LYS A 100 4.45 -12.55 -30.15
N LEU A 101 4.28 -11.36 -30.74
CA LEU A 101 4.03 -11.19 -32.17
C LEU A 101 5.31 -11.18 -33.00
N THR A 102 6.45 -10.83 -32.41
CA THR A 102 7.75 -10.83 -33.07
C THR A 102 8.79 -11.59 -32.24
N PRO A 103 8.74 -12.93 -32.25
CA PRO A 103 9.73 -13.77 -31.60
C PRO A 103 10.97 -13.82 -32.50
N TRP A 104 11.83 -12.81 -32.40
CA TRP A 104 13.21 -12.90 -32.85
C TRP A 104 14.10 -13.45 -31.74
#